data_AF-A0A1D2QKI7-F1
#
_entry.id   AF-A0A1D2QKI7-F1
#
_cell.length_a   1.000
_cell.length_b   1.000
_cell.length_c   1.000
_cell.angle_alpha   90.00
_cell.angle_beta   90.00
_cell.angle_gamma   90.00
#
_symmetry.space_group_name_H-M   'P 1'
#
loop_
_entity.id
_entity.type
_entity.pdbx_description
1 polymer ?
#
loop_
_entity_poly.entity_id
_entity_poly.type
_entity_poly.pdbx_seq_one_letter_code
_entity_poly.pdbx_strand_id
1 'polypeptide(L)'
;MTATTRDRPEFDTVQLTIEPTEAQELIEQSLKGLQSSVAEDGILLRSSDGMLVATLRDNSPSDEQQRTELAYRVAPLSELATRKGKKVFKSLESHRT
;
A
#
# COMPACT_ATOMS: atom_id res chain seq x y z
N MET A 1 -17.35 -8.81 -11.51
CA MET A 1 -16.88 -7.59 -10.82
C MET A 1 -16.15 -8.03 -9.56
N THR A 2 -14.83 -8.11 -9.61
CA THR A 2 -13.97 -8.45 -8.47
C THR A 2 -13.85 -7.20 -7.60
N ALA A 3 -14.29 -7.27 -6.33
CA ALA A 3 -14.13 -6.13 -5.41
C ALA A 3 -12.64 -5.83 -5.21
N THR A 4 -12.22 -4.62 -5.53
CA THR A 4 -10.82 -4.20 -5.38
C THR A 4 -10.51 -3.90 -3.92
N THR A 5 -9.25 -3.98 -3.50
CA THR A 5 -8.86 -3.80 -2.08
C THR A 5 -9.35 -2.46 -1.49
N ARG A 6 -9.42 -1.41 -2.31
CA ARG A 6 -9.93 -0.08 -1.96
C ARG A 6 -11.43 -0.03 -1.63
N ASP A 7 -12.22 -0.97 -2.15
CA ASP A 7 -13.66 -1.02 -1.89
C ASP A 7 -13.96 -1.69 -0.53
N ARG A 8 -12.93 -2.16 0.16
CA ARG A 8 -13.05 -2.90 1.41
C ARG A 8 -12.98 -1.95 2.60
N PRO A 9 -13.90 -2.05 3.57
CA PRO A 9 -13.96 -1.14 4.71
C PRO A 9 -12.74 -1.26 5.65
N GLU A 10 -11.94 -2.33 5.53
CA GLU A 10 -10.72 -2.46 6.34
C GLU A 10 -9.53 -1.67 5.80
N PHE A 11 -9.65 -1.06 4.62
CA PHE A 11 -8.60 -0.31 3.96
C PHE A 11 -8.99 1.15 3.78
N ASP A 12 -8.01 2.02 3.93
CA ASP A 12 -8.10 3.44 3.60
C ASP A 12 -7.15 3.72 2.43
N THR A 13 -7.47 4.74 1.63
CA THR A 13 -6.75 5.05 0.39
C THR A 13 -6.22 6.47 0.39
N VAL A 14 -4.95 6.63 0.01
CA VAL A 14 -4.31 7.94 -0.15
C VAL A 14 -3.52 8.01 -1.45
N GLN A 15 -3.43 9.20 -2.03
CA GLN A 15 -2.61 9.47 -3.20
C GLN A 15 -1.23 9.94 -2.74
N LEU A 16 -0.19 9.48 -3.45
CA LEU A 16 1.20 9.78 -3.18
C LEU A 16 1.89 10.31 -4.44
N THR A 17 2.86 11.20 -4.29
CA THR A 17 3.67 11.79 -5.37
C THR A 17 4.99 11.05 -5.60
N ILE A 18 4.98 9.73 -5.43
CA ILE A 18 6.14 8.84 -5.58
C ILE A 18 5.75 7.67 -6.47
N GLU A 19 6.70 7.05 -7.17
CA GLU A 19 6.41 5.86 -7.97
C GLU A 19 6.11 4.62 -7.11
N PRO A 20 5.31 3.65 -7.58
CA PRO A 20 4.98 2.46 -6.80
C PRO A 20 6.22 1.64 -6.40
N THR A 21 7.19 1.54 -7.30
CA THR A 21 8.44 0.79 -7.07
C THR A 21 9.32 1.48 -6.03
N GLU A 22 9.45 2.80 -6.10
CA GLU A 22 10.21 3.58 -5.12
C GLU A 22 9.53 3.55 -3.74
N ALA A 23 8.20 3.66 -3.71
CA ALA A 23 7.41 3.49 -2.49
C ALA A 23 7.59 2.09 -1.87
N GLN A 24 7.65 1.04 -2.69
CA GLN A 24 7.94 -0.32 -2.23
C GLN A 24 9.33 -0.39 -1.57
N GLU A 25 10.36 0.15 -2.22
CA GLU A 25 11.73 0.15 -1.68
C GLU A 25 11.82 0.89 -0.34
N LEU A 26 11.20 2.06 -0.22
CA LEU A 26 11.15 2.82 1.04
C LEU A 26 10.47 2.02 2.16
N ILE A 27 9.39 1.31 1.85
CA ILE A 27 8.69 0.46 2.80
C ILE A 27 9.58 -0.71 3.22
N GLU A 28 10.24 -1.40 2.29
CA GLU A 28 11.09 -2.55 2.59
C GLU A 28 12.31 -2.16 3.44
N GLN A 29 12.87 -0.98 3.19
CA GLN A 29 13.97 -0.41 3.99
C GLN A 29 13.50 -0.03 5.41
N SER A 30 12.29 0.52 5.53
CA SER A 30 11.76 1.03 6.80
C SER A 30 11.09 -0.04 7.66
N LEU A 31 10.51 -1.07 7.05
CA LEU A 31 9.60 -2.03 7.69
C LEU A 31 9.95 -3.48 7.36
N LYS A 32 10.58 -4.14 8.34
CA LYS A 32 10.91 -5.57 8.24
C LYS A 32 9.69 -6.49 8.32
N GLY A 33 9.82 -7.66 7.70
CA GLY A 33 8.84 -8.75 7.74
C GLY A 33 7.58 -8.45 6.94
N LEU A 34 7.68 -7.58 5.93
CA LEU A 34 6.71 -7.48 4.85
C LEU A 34 7.21 -8.28 3.66
N GLN A 35 6.29 -8.85 2.91
CA GLN A 35 6.53 -9.51 1.64
C GLN A 35 5.81 -8.72 0.55
N SER A 36 6.56 -8.29 -0.46
CA SER A 36 6.06 -7.63 -1.64
C SER A 36 5.86 -8.64 -2.78
N SER A 37 4.84 -8.41 -3.60
CA SER A 37 4.60 -9.20 -4.81
C SER A 37 3.86 -8.34 -5.84
N VAL A 38 4.26 -8.43 -7.11
CA VAL A 38 3.58 -7.74 -8.21
C VAL A 38 2.34 -8.53 -8.63
N ALA A 39 1.22 -7.84 -8.82
CA ALA A 39 -0.05 -8.38 -9.31
C ALA A 39 -0.68 -7.43 -10.35
N GLU A 40 -1.77 -7.84 -11.00
CA GLU A 40 -2.49 -7.00 -11.97
C GLU A 40 -2.94 -5.65 -11.38
N ASP A 41 -3.31 -5.62 -10.10
CA ASP A 41 -3.75 -4.40 -9.39
C ASP A 41 -2.59 -3.58 -8.79
N GLY A 42 -1.34 -3.92 -9.10
CA GLY A 42 -0.14 -3.25 -8.59
C GLY A 42 0.66 -4.10 -7.61
N ILE A 43 1.44 -3.46 -6.74
CA ILE A 43 2.32 -4.12 -5.77
C ILE A 43 1.52 -4.41 -4.51
N LEU A 44 1.42 -5.68 -4.14
CA LEU A 44 0.78 -6.14 -2.91
C LEU A 44 1.82 -6.27 -1.80
N LEU A 45 1.49 -5.76 -0.61
CA LEU A 45 2.31 -5.87 0.59
C LEU A 45 1.59 -6.73 1.62
N ARG A 46 2.22 -7.83 2.02
CA ARG A 46 1.69 -8.79 2.98
C ARG A 46 2.56 -8.86 4.23
N SER A 47 1.96 -9.11 5.38
CA SER A 47 2.72 -9.50 6.58
C SER A 47 3.25 -10.94 6.45
N SER A 48 4.16 -11.31 7.34
CA SER A 48 4.78 -12.64 7.41
C SER A 48 3.80 -13.80 7.60
N ASP A 49 2.57 -13.53 8.03
CA ASP A 49 1.46 -14.49 8.15
C ASP A 49 0.60 -14.58 6.86
N GLY A 50 0.99 -13.87 5.80
CA GLY A 50 0.30 -13.85 4.50
C GLY A 50 -0.85 -12.85 4.40
N MET A 51 -1.17 -12.10 5.47
CA MET A 51 -2.27 -11.13 5.47
C MET A 51 -1.94 -9.89 4.64
N LEU A 52 -2.88 -9.44 3.82
CA LEU A 52 -2.72 -8.20 3.04
C LEU A 52 -2.74 -6.98 3.96
N VAL A 53 -1.68 -6.18 3.87
CA VAL A 53 -1.41 -5.00 4.69
C VAL A 53 -1.60 -3.73 3.88
N ALA A 54 -1.13 -3.70 2.64
CA ALA A 54 -1.27 -2.56 1.75
C ALA A 54 -1.16 -2.96 0.27
N THR A 55 -1.58 -2.07 -0.62
CA THR A 55 -1.38 -2.17 -2.07
C THR A 55 -0.91 -0.83 -2.61
N LEU A 56 0.09 -0.85 -3.49
CA LEU A 56 0.59 0.31 -4.23
C LEU A 56 0.21 0.15 -5.69
N ARG A 57 -0.54 1.11 -6.23
CA ARG A 57 -0.99 1.08 -7.63
C ARG A 57 -0.58 2.36 -8.33
N ASP A 58 -0.09 2.23 -9.55
CA ASP A 58 0.08 3.39 -10.42
C ASP A 58 -1.31 3.91 -10.84
N ASN A 59 -1.59 5.16 -10.50
CA ASN A 59 -2.83 5.86 -10.82
C ASN A 59 -2.55 7.08 -11.70
N SER A 60 -1.38 7.15 -12.33
CA SER A 60 -0.99 8.24 -13.21
C SER A 60 -1.81 8.15 -14.51
N PRO A 61 -2.63 9.17 -14.85
CA PRO A 61 -3.32 9.20 -16.13
C PRO A 61 -2.33 9.56 -17.23
N SER A 62 -1.63 8.55 -17.76
CA SER A 62 -0.76 8.50 -18.96
C SER A 62 0.32 9.58 -19.19
N ASP A 63 0.24 10.81 -18.66
CA ASP A 63 1.20 11.89 -18.95
C ASP A 63 1.30 13.00 -17.87
N GLU A 64 0.53 12.97 -16.77
CA GLU A 64 0.60 14.03 -15.76
C GLU A 64 0.88 13.49 -14.35
N GLN A 65 2.09 13.80 -13.86
CA GLN A 65 2.60 13.62 -12.49
C GLN A 65 2.49 12.19 -11.95
N GLN A 66 3.64 11.57 -11.65
CA GLN A 66 3.71 10.26 -10.99
C GLN A 66 2.83 10.25 -9.73
N ARG A 67 1.75 9.47 -9.77
CA ARG A 67 0.79 9.34 -8.67
C ARG A 67 0.59 7.88 -8.33
N THR A 68 1.03 7.49 -7.14
CA THR A 68 0.75 6.18 -6.57
C THR A 68 -0.45 6.26 -5.65
N GLU A 69 -1.42 5.39 -5.88
CA GLU A 69 -2.47 5.13 -4.91
C GLU A 69 -1.99 4.08 -3.91
N LEU A 70 -1.92 4.47 -2.63
CA LEU A 70 -1.68 3.56 -1.51
C LEU A 70 -3.03 3.22 -0.87
N ALA A 71 -3.43 1.95 -0.94
CA ALA A 71 -4.46 1.42 -0.05
C ALA A 71 -3.78 0.73 1.13
N TYR A 72 -4.07 1.11 2.36
CA TYR A 72 -3.44 0.55 3.56
C TYR A 72 -4.49 0.13 4.60
N ARG A 73 -4.20 -0.95 5.32
CA ARG A 73 -5.16 -1.51 6.28
C ARG A 73 -5.29 -0.61 7.53
N VAL A 74 -6.53 -0.24 7.86
CA VAL A 74 -6.89 0.60 9.03
C VAL A 74 -7.78 -0.11 10.04
N ALA A 75 -8.56 -1.13 9.63
CA ALA A 75 -9.46 -1.86 10.53
C ALA A 75 -9.02 -3.32 10.77
N PRO A 76 -9.32 -3.86 11.97
CA PRO A 76 -8.78 -5.15 12.39
C PRO A 76 -9.56 -6.34 11.83
N LEU A 77 -8.86 -7.16 11.05
CA LEU A 77 -9.00 -8.62 11.05
C LEU A 77 -7.80 -9.31 11.75
N SER A 78 -6.67 -8.60 11.86
CA SER A 78 -5.45 -8.98 12.56
C SER A 78 -4.78 -7.72 13.11
N GLU A 79 -4.41 -7.74 14.39
CA GLU A 79 -3.73 -6.60 15.05
C GLU A 79 -2.35 -6.33 14.42
N LEU A 80 -1.62 -7.39 14.08
CA LEU A 80 -0.31 -7.29 13.43
C LEU A 80 -0.44 -6.59 12.07
N ALA A 81 -1.35 -7.07 11.23
CA ALA A 81 -1.55 -6.54 9.88
C ALA A 81 -2.00 -5.07 9.91
N THR A 82 -2.92 -4.74 10.81
CA THR A 82 -3.41 -3.36 10.99
C THR A 82 -2.29 -2.43 11.47
N ARG A 83 -1.48 -2.87 12.44
CA ARG A 83 -0.32 -2.11 12.91
C ARG A 83 0.69 -1.89 11.80
N LYS A 84 0.95 -2.90 10.96
CA LYS A 84 1.84 -2.73 9.80
C LYS A 84 1.23 -1.81 8.74
N GLY A 85 -0.07 -1.86 8.50
CA GLY A 85 -0.75 -0.99 7.53
C GLY A 85 -0.59 0.48 7.91
N LYS A 86 -0.83 0.80 9.18
CA LYS A 86 -0.58 2.15 9.72
C LYS A 86 0.89 2.57 9.64
N LYS A 87 1.84 1.63 9.80
CA LYS A 87 3.27 1.92 9.65
C LYS A 87 3.65 2.18 8.20
N VAL A 88 3.09 1.43 7.25
CA VAL A 88 3.27 1.64 5.80
C VAL A 88 2.81 3.04 5.41
N PHE A 89 1.63 3.44 5.89
CA PHE A 89 1.15 4.81 5.70
C PHE A 89 2.13 5.85 6.27
N LYS A 90 2.59 5.67 7.52
CA LYS A 90 3.54 6.59 8.15
C LYS A 90 4.89 6.69 7.41
N SER A 91 5.39 5.61 6.80
CA SER A 91 6.64 5.66 6.03
C SER A 91 6.52 6.47 4.73
N LEU A 92 5.30 6.64 4.22
CA LEU A 92 5.04 7.35 2.97
C LEU A 92 4.32 8.69 3.17
N GLU A 93 4.06 9.09 4.42
CA GLU A 93 3.32 10.30 4.77
C GLU A 93 3.98 11.57 4.22
N SER A 94 5.31 11.61 4.13
CA SER A 94 6.06 12.73 3.54
C SER A 94 5.86 12.91 2.03
N HIS A 95 5.29 11.90 1.36
CA HIS A 95 5.04 11.89 -0.08
C HIS A 95 3.54 11.99 -0.39
N ARG A 96 2.71 12.29 0.61
CA ARG A 96 1.27 12.43 0.44
C ARG A 96 0.92 13.76 -0.21
N THR A 97 0.00 13.72 -1.18
CA THR A 97 -0.58 14.90 -1.83
C THR A 97 -1.73 15.52 -1.01
#